data_AF-A0A3L6M057-F1
#
_entry.id   AF-A0A3L6M057-F1
#
_cell.length_a   1.000
_cell.length_b   1.000
_cell.length_c   1.000
_cell.angle_alpha   90.00
_cell.angle_beta   90.00
_cell.angle_gamma   90.00
#
_symmetry.space_group_name_H-M   'P 1'
#
loop_
_entity.id
_entity.type
_entity.pdbx_description
1 polymer ?
#
loop_
_entity_poly.entity_id
_entity_poly.type
_entity_poly.pdbx_seq_one_letter_code
_entity_poly.pdbx_strand_id
1 'polypeptide(L)'
;MKSFLNRFSLLRALAAALAIGLLAVGYVSPAAAGALNDYAENKTLDALFRGQTLGAPATQYWGLATDTCSDSTAGTEPSGNAYARVAVTASLANWAGSQGTATTVASSGTNGTTSNNVAITWPASTGAWGTLQSVRLYDAASGGNSWICINLTSSLAVSGTGFTVSFPAAALTFQIDN
;
A
#
# COMPACT_ATOMS: atom_id res chain seq x y z
N MET A 1 24.41 62.01 -24.84
CA MET A 1 23.20 61.20 -25.07
C MET A 1 23.41 59.79 -24.50
N LYS A 2 23.40 59.71 -23.17
CA LYS A 2 23.46 58.49 -22.35
C LYS A 2 22.08 58.38 -21.68
N SER A 3 21.09 57.73 -22.28
CA SER A 3 19.85 57.40 -21.51
C SER A 3 18.87 56.43 -22.17
N PHE A 4 19.00 56.05 -23.44
CA PHE A 4 17.89 55.32 -24.10
C PHE A 4 18.07 53.82 -24.35
N LEU A 5 19.24 53.23 -24.12
CA LEU A 5 19.45 51.78 -24.38
C LEU A 5 19.43 50.87 -23.13
N ASN A 6 19.19 51.42 -21.93
CA ASN A 6 19.18 50.62 -20.69
C ASN A 6 17.78 50.14 -20.26
N ARG A 7 16.80 50.13 -21.16
CA ARG A 7 15.40 49.72 -20.85
C ARG A 7 15.00 48.34 -21.39
N PHE A 8 15.87 47.67 -22.13
CA PHE A 8 15.59 46.32 -22.67
C PHE A 8 16.12 45.17 -21.82
N SER A 9 16.82 45.44 -20.71
CA SER A 9 17.40 44.43 -19.81
C SER A 9 16.56 44.10 -18.57
N LEU A 10 15.41 44.76 -18.39
CA LEU A 10 14.53 44.56 -17.22
C LEU A 10 13.34 43.61 -17.45
N LEU A 11 13.23 43.00 -18.64
CA LEU A 11 12.17 42.03 -18.96
C LEU A 11 12.57 40.56 -18.71
N ARG A 12 13.70 40.32 -18.03
CA ARG A 12 14.15 38.98 -17.62
C ARG A 12 14.06 38.79 -16.10
N ALA A 13 12.86 38.83 -15.53
CA ALA A 13 12.59 38.23 -14.23
C ALA A 13 11.09 38.27 -13.96
N LEU A 14 10.38 37.22 -14.36
CA LEU A 14 9.47 36.47 -13.50
C LEU A 14 8.85 35.38 -14.40
N ALA A 15 9.60 34.30 -14.59
CA ALA A 15 8.98 33.02 -14.88
C ALA A 15 8.21 32.63 -13.60
N ALA A 16 6.95 33.04 -13.52
CA ALA A 16 6.03 32.47 -12.55
C ALA A 16 5.77 31.03 -12.99
N ALA A 17 6.61 30.12 -12.52
CA ALA A 17 6.40 28.70 -12.61
C ALA A 17 5.12 28.38 -11.81
N LEU A 18 3.98 28.40 -12.49
CA LEU A 18 2.76 27.81 -11.98
C LEU A 18 2.96 26.29 -12.03
N ALA A 19 3.61 25.75 -11.01
CA ALA A 19 3.61 24.32 -10.74
C ALA A 19 2.17 23.94 -10.38
N ILE A 20 1.39 23.58 -11.39
CA ILE A 20 0.17 22.81 -11.20
C ILE A 20 0.66 21.47 -10.63
N GLY A 21 0.59 21.32 -9.31
CA GLY A 21 0.74 20.04 -8.65
C GLY A 21 -0.34 19.12 -9.18
N LEU A 22 -0.01 18.36 -10.22
CA LEU A 22 -0.86 17.31 -10.74
C LEU A 22 -0.97 16.27 -9.62
N LEU A 23 -2.13 16.23 -8.96
CA LEU A 23 -2.53 15.08 -8.14
C LEU A 23 -2.66 13.88 -9.08
N ALA A 24 -1.53 13.22 -9.34
CA ALA A 24 -1.50 11.92 -9.97
C ALA A 24 -2.04 10.91 -8.96
N VAL A 25 -3.36 10.74 -8.96
CA VAL A 25 -4.01 9.63 -8.26
C VAL A 25 -3.68 8.37 -9.06
N GLY A 26 -2.67 7.63 -8.59
CA GLY A 26 -2.38 6.29 -9.11
C GLY A 26 -3.48 5.35 -8.64
N TYR A 27 -4.44 5.04 -9.50
CA TYR A 27 -5.45 4.03 -9.21
C TYR A 27 -4.81 2.66 -9.40
N VAL A 28 -4.70 1.90 -8.32
CA VAL A 28 -4.27 0.50 -8.37
C VAL A 28 -5.53 -0.36 -8.58
N SER A 29 -5.55 -1.17 -9.63
CA SER A 29 -6.62 -2.12 -9.95
C SER A 29 -6.66 -3.30 -8.95
N PRO A 30 -7.77 -4.07 -8.84
CA PRO A 30 -7.93 -5.06 -7.79
C PRO A 30 -6.87 -6.15 -7.89
N ALA A 31 -6.08 -6.28 -6.83
CA ALA A 31 -4.88 -7.10 -6.76
C ALA A 31 -5.22 -8.62 -6.82
N ALA A 32 -4.49 -9.38 -7.65
CA ALA A 32 -4.74 -10.81 -7.89
C ALA A 32 -4.09 -11.70 -6.80
N ALA A 33 -4.82 -12.78 -6.44
CA ALA A 33 -4.49 -13.87 -5.51
C ALA A 33 -3.26 -13.65 -4.61
N GLY A 34 -3.53 -13.18 -3.38
CA GLY A 34 -2.49 -13.08 -2.36
C GLY A 34 -2.13 -14.44 -1.78
N ALA A 35 -0.84 -14.66 -1.53
CA ALA A 35 -0.35 -15.83 -0.81
C ALA A 35 -0.09 -15.46 0.65
N LEU A 36 -0.36 -16.40 1.55
CA LEU A 36 0.22 -16.35 2.89
C LEU A 36 1.75 -16.48 2.75
N ASN A 37 2.48 -15.76 3.58
CA ASN A 37 3.91 -16.00 3.75
C ASN A 37 4.11 -17.26 4.61
N ASP A 38 5.22 -17.99 4.43
CA ASP A 38 5.60 -19.17 5.23
C ASP A 38 5.42 -18.92 6.74
N TYR A 39 5.72 -17.70 7.20
CA TYR A 39 5.49 -17.29 8.57
C TYR A 39 4.01 -17.40 8.98
N ALA A 40 3.10 -16.82 8.18
CA ALA A 40 1.67 -16.86 8.46
C ALA A 40 1.07 -18.25 8.28
N GLU A 41 1.57 -19.04 7.33
CA GLU A 41 1.17 -20.44 7.16
C GLU A 41 1.49 -21.26 8.42
N ASN A 42 2.73 -21.15 8.91
CA ASN A 42 3.14 -21.82 10.14
C ASN A 42 2.31 -21.37 11.34
N LYS A 43 2.07 -20.06 11.48
CA LYS A 43 1.20 -19.52 12.54
C LYS A 43 -0.23 -20.05 12.46
N THR A 44 -0.78 -20.14 11.25
CA THR A 44 -2.14 -20.64 11.01
C THR A 44 -2.23 -22.13 11.36
N LEU A 45 -1.24 -22.92 10.94
CA LEU A 45 -1.14 -24.35 11.28
C LEU A 45 -1.01 -24.54 12.79
N ASP A 46 -0.12 -23.80 13.44
CA ASP A 46 0.09 -23.86 14.89
C ASP A 46 -1.20 -23.51 15.66
N ALA A 47 -1.94 -22.52 15.20
CA ALA A 47 -3.19 -22.11 15.82
C ALA A 47 -4.30 -23.15 15.64
N LEU A 48 -4.47 -23.65 14.42
CA LEU A 48 -5.58 -24.54 14.08
C LEU A 48 -5.36 -25.97 14.62
N PHE A 49 -4.14 -26.50 14.53
CA PHE A 49 -3.87 -27.91 14.80
C PHE A 49 -3.05 -28.16 16.06
N ARG A 50 -2.32 -27.15 16.56
CA ARG A 50 -1.32 -27.32 17.62
C ARG A 50 -1.64 -26.52 18.89
N GLY A 51 -2.87 -25.98 18.97
CA GLY A 51 -3.41 -25.31 20.15
C GLY A 51 -2.65 -24.04 20.55
N GLN A 52 -1.88 -23.45 19.62
CA GLN A 52 -1.18 -22.20 19.88
C GLN A 52 -2.10 -21.00 19.64
N THR A 53 -1.74 -19.84 20.18
CA THR A 53 -2.40 -18.59 19.78
C THR A 53 -1.85 -18.15 18.42
N LEU A 54 -2.73 -17.76 17.49
CA LEU A 54 -2.32 -17.31 16.15
C LEU A 54 -1.30 -16.16 16.20
N GLY A 55 -1.47 -15.23 17.14
CA GLY A 55 -0.55 -14.10 17.30
C GLY A 55 -0.58 -13.10 16.14
N ALA A 56 -1.67 -13.07 15.37
CA ALA A 56 -1.88 -12.06 14.34
C ALA A 56 -1.91 -10.66 14.95
N PRO A 57 -1.35 -9.64 14.26
CA PRO A 57 -1.20 -8.32 14.83
C PRO A 57 -2.57 -7.62 14.95
N ALA A 58 -2.86 -7.05 16.13
CA ALA A 58 -4.08 -6.26 16.35
C ALA A 58 -4.08 -4.97 15.50
N THR A 59 -2.90 -4.43 15.20
CA THR A 59 -2.70 -3.38 14.20
C THR A 59 -1.87 -3.94 13.07
N GLN A 60 -2.47 -4.03 11.89
CA GLN A 60 -1.82 -4.49 10.68
C GLN A 60 -1.11 -3.31 10.03
N TYR A 61 0.12 -3.52 9.56
CA TYR A 61 0.89 -2.49 8.88
C TYR A 61 1.03 -2.85 7.41
N TRP A 62 0.36 -2.09 6.55
CA TRP A 62 0.38 -2.33 5.11
C TRP A 62 1.53 -1.58 4.46
N GLY A 63 2.49 -2.34 3.95
CA GLY A 63 3.64 -1.83 3.20
C GLY A 63 3.50 -2.09 1.70
N LEU A 64 4.27 -1.33 0.92
CA LEU A 64 4.45 -1.51 -0.51
C LEU A 64 5.85 -2.09 -0.73
N ALA A 65 6.02 -2.94 -1.75
CA ALA A 65 7.31 -3.51 -2.08
C ALA A 65 7.62 -3.39 -3.57
N THR A 66 8.91 -3.29 -3.89
CA THR A 66 9.43 -3.20 -5.26
C THR A 66 9.67 -4.57 -5.90
N ASP A 67 9.46 -5.64 -5.16
CA ASP A 67 9.46 -7.02 -5.65
C ASP A 67 8.05 -7.58 -5.77
N THR A 68 7.91 -8.62 -6.60
CA THR A 68 6.71 -9.44 -6.65
C THR A 68 6.65 -10.36 -5.43
N CYS A 69 5.48 -10.90 -5.15
CA CYS A 69 5.27 -11.79 -4.03
C CYS A 69 6.14 -13.04 -4.07
N SER A 70 6.65 -13.35 -2.89
CA SER A 70 7.26 -14.62 -2.51
C SER A 70 6.78 -14.93 -1.10
N ASP A 71 6.44 -16.19 -0.88
CA ASP A 71 6.03 -16.77 0.39
C ASP A 71 7.18 -16.84 1.42
N SER A 72 8.43 -16.91 0.98
CA SER A 72 9.58 -17.10 1.87
C SER A 72 10.27 -15.80 2.33
N THR A 73 9.89 -14.63 1.81
CA THR A 73 10.58 -13.36 2.11
C THR A 73 9.62 -12.25 2.55
N ALA A 74 10.13 -11.34 3.39
CA ALA A 74 9.37 -10.17 3.84
C ALA A 74 9.19 -9.10 2.74
N GLY A 75 9.88 -9.22 1.61
CA GLY A 75 9.85 -8.26 0.52
C GLY A 75 10.79 -7.07 0.68
N THR A 76 10.96 -6.33 -0.42
CA THR A 76 11.84 -5.18 -0.51
C THR A 76 11.03 -3.89 -0.47
N GLU A 77 10.97 -3.25 0.69
CA GLU A 77 10.26 -1.97 0.84
C GLU A 77 11.08 -0.79 0.31
N PRO A 78 10.41 0.28 -0.19
CA PRO A 78 11.05 1.58 -0.35
C PRO A 78 11.66 2.08 0.97
N SER A 79 12.68 2.93 0.87
CA SER A 79 13.28 3.58 2.04
C SER A 79 13.40 5.09 1.83
N GLY A 80 13.13 5.86 2.88
CA GLY A 80 13.15 7.32 2.83
C GLY A 80 12.00 7.93 2.01
N ASN A 81 12.17 9.19 1.59
CA ASN A 81 11.21 9.91 0.72
C ASN A 81 9.75 9.90 1.23
N ALA A 82 9.59 9.97 2.55
CA ALA A 82 8.31 9.88 3.28
C ALA A 82 7.56 8.54 3.19
N TYR A 83 8.17 7.48 2.63
CA TYR A 83 7.57 6.15 2.68
C TYR A 83 7.44 5.67 4.13
N ALA A 84 6.23 5.24 4.49
CA ALA A 84 5.92 4.57 5.74
C ALA A 84 4.73 3.62 5.53
N ARG A 85 4.72 2.49 6.25
CA ARG A 85 3.58 1.56 6.24
C ARG A 85 2.31 2.25 6.78
N VAL A 86 1.15 1.86 6.27
CA VAL A 86 -0.14 2.34 6.76
C VAL A 86 -0.66 1.42 7.86
N ALA A 87 -0.93 1.96 9.05
CA ALA A 87 -1.51 1.22 10.15
C ALA A 87 -3.03 1.07 9.98
N VAL A 88 -3.54 -0.15 10.04
CA VAL A 88 -4.96 -0.49 9.98
C VAL A 88 -5.28 -1.46 11.11
N THR A 89 -6.11 -1.04 12.07
CA THR A 89 -6.54 -1.92 13.17
C THR A 89 -7.42 -3.05 12.63
N ALA A 90 -7.13 -4.29 13.03
CA ALA A 90 -7.96 -5.44 12.70
C ALA A 90 -9.32 -5.31 13.40
N SER A 91 -10.37 -5.09 12.62
CA SER A 91 -11.74 -4.93 13.13
C SER A 91 -12.77 -5.21 12.05
N LEU A 92 -14.00 -5.51 12.46
CA LEU A 92 -15.15 -5.65 11.55
C LEU A 92 -15.45 -4.36 10.77
N ALA A 93 -15.06 -3.20 11.30
CA ALA A 93 -15.25 -1.92 10.63
C ALA A 93 -14.25 -1.71 9.49
N ASN A 94 -13.01 -2.20 9.64
CA ASN A 94 -11.94 -1.98 8.66
C ASN A 94 -11.83 -3.10 7.62
N TRP A 95 -12.34 -4.30 7.91
CA TRP A 95 -12.25 -5.47 7.03
C TRP A 95 -13.60 -6.14 6.84
N ALA A 96 -13.95 -6.39 5.59
CA ALA A 96 -15.15 -7.12 5.22
C ALA A 96 -15.07 -8.60 5.63
N GLY A 97 -16.19 -9.16 6.07
CA GLY A 97 -16.34 -10.61 6.19
C GLY A 97 -16.45 -11.30 4.83
N SER A 98 -16.28 -12.63 4.82
CA SER A 98 -16.26 -13.44 3.58
C SER A 98 -17.58 -13.52 2.81
N GLN A 99 -18.66 -12.97 3.35
CA GLN A 99 -19.99 -12.96 2.76
C GLN A 99 -20.22 -11.78 1.80
N GLY A 100 -19.31 -10.81 1.74
CA GLY A 100 -19.41 -9.72 0.76
C GLY A 100 -18.66 -8.44 1.17
N THR A 101 -18.49 -7.54 0.21
CA THR A 101 -17.83 -6.24 0.41
C THR A 101 -18.63 -5.33 1.37
N ALA A 102 -17.94 -4.43 2.07
CA ALA A 102 -18.53 -3.48 3.03
C ALA A 102 -19.27 -4.11 4.23
N THR A 103 -19.15 -5.42 4.43
CA THR A 103 -19.79 -6.11 5.56
C THR A 103 -19.04 -5.84 6.87
N THR A 104 -19.77 -5.82 7.98
CA THR A 104 -19.25 -5.45 9.31
C THR A 104 -19.64 -6.44 10.39
N VAL A 105 -19.88 -7.70 10.00
CA VAL A 105 -20.16 -8.83 10.88
C VAL A 105 -19.15 -9.95 10.61
N ALA A 106 -18.99 -10.86 11.57
CA ALA A 106 -18.07 -11.99 11.44
C ALA A 106 -18.32 -12.79 10.15
N SER A 107 -17.24 -13.32 9.57
CA SER A 107 -17.25 -14.05 8.31
C SER A 107 -18.22 -15.24 8.34
N SER A 108 -19.08 -15.33 7.32
CA SER A 108 -20.03 -16.43 7.14
C SER A 108 -20.20 -16.86 5.67
N GLY A 109 -19.41 -16.29 4.75
CA GLY A 109 -19.46 -16.62 3.33
C GLY A 109 -18.62 -17.85 2.98
N THR A 110 -18.61 -18.20 1.70
CA THR A 110 -18.09 -19.49 1.21
C THR A 110 -16.91 -19.38 0.25
N ASN A 111 -16.37 -18.18 0.01
CA ASN A 111 -15.31 -17.93 -0.98
C ASN A 111 -13.96 -17.52 -0.38
N GLY A 112 -13.84 -17.51 0.96
CA GLY A 112 -12.59 -17.15 1.65
C GLY A 112 -12.06 -15.72 1.41
N THR A 113 -12.81 -14.83 0.76
CA THR A 113 -12.32 -13.50 0.36
C THR A 113 -12.62 -12.42 1.41
N THR A 114 -11.66 -11.56 1.72
CA THR A 114 -11.89 -10.31 2.46
C THR A 114 -11.44 -9.10 1.63
N SER A 115 -11.89 -7.92 2.04
CA SER A 115 -11.44 -6.65 1.46
C SER A 115 -11.44 -5.53 2.51
N ASN A 116 -10.69 -4.47 2.26
CA ASN A 116 -10.68 -3.29 3.10
C ASN A 116 -12.03 -2.53 3.01
N ASN A 117 -12.63 -2.19 4.14
CA ASN A 117 -13.86 -1.37 4.18
C ASN A 117 -13.59 0.14 4.14
N VAL A 118 -12.36 0.55 4.45
CA VAL A 118 -11.89 1.93 4.45
C VAL A 118 -10.71 2.10 3.50
N ALA A 119 -10.52 3.29 2.95
CA ALA A 119 -9.38 3.55 2.08
C ALA A 119 -8.06 3.40 2.85
N ILE A 120 -7.05 2.80 2.21
CA ILE A 120 -5.70 2.65 2.74
C ILE A 120 -4.80 3.53 1.89
N THR A 121 -4.29 4.63 2.46
CA THR A 121 -3.55 5.67 1.74
C THR A 121 -2.19 5.89 2.38
N TRP A 122 -1.13 5.76 1.58
CA TRP A 122 0.24 6.02 2.00
C TRP A 122 0.53 7.53 1.99
N PRO A 123 1.50 8.02 2.78
CA PRO A 123 1.94 9.41 2.71
C PRO A 123 2.32 9.82 1.28
N ALA A 124 2.13 11.09 0.92
CA ALA A 124 2.59 11.56 -0.38
C ALA A 124 4.12 11.44 -0.49
N SER A 125 4.61 10.94 -1.62
CA SER A 125 6.05 10.78 -1.83
C SER A 125 6.76 12.13 -1.83
N THR A 126 7.91 12.22 -1.15
CA THR A 126 8.81 13.39 -1.23
C THR A 126 10.02 13.15 -2.13
N GLY A 127 10.01 12.04 -2.87
CA GLY A 127 11.05 11.57 -3.78
C GLY A 127 10.69 10.20 -4.33
N ALA A 128 11.56 9.60 -5.15
CA ALA A 128 11.27 8.32 -5.78
C ALA A 128 11.19 7.16 -4.75
N TRP A 129 10.23 6.26 -4.92
CA TRP A 129 10.14 4.98 -4.18
C TRP A 129 10.50 3.78 -5.05
N GLY A 130 10.75 4.00 -6.34
CA GLY A 130 11.01 2.96 -7.33
C GLY A 130 9.72 2.43 -7.98
N THR A 131 9.81 1.24 -8.56
CA THR A 131 8.67 0.57 -9.19
C THR A 131 8.06 -0.41 -8.21
N LEU A 132 6.88 -0.07 -7.70
CA LEU A 132 6.11 -0.91 -6.79
C LEU A 132 5.49 -2.08 -7.56
N GLN A 133 5.55 -3.27 -6.99
CA GLN A 133 5.09 -4.52 -7.61
C GLN A 133 4.17 -5.33 -6.70
N SER A 134 4.24 -5.15 -5.38
CA SER A 134 3.34 -5.82 -4.43
C SER A 134 2.97 -4.94 -3.23
N VAL A 135 1.93 -5.35 -2.53
CA VAL A 135 1.49 -4.82 -1.24
C VAL A 135 1.50 -5.95 -0.22
N ARG A 136 1.92 -5.67 1.01
CA ARG A 136 2.20 -6.68 2.04
C ARG A 136 1.64 -6.28 3.40
N LEU A 137 1.14 -7.26 4.15
CA LEU A 137 0.73 -7.08 5.54
C LEU A 137 1.89 -7.45 6.46
N TYR A 138 2.24 -6.54 7.37
CA TYR A 138 3.26 -6.76 8.39
C TYR A 138 2.70 -6.63 9.80
N ASP A 139 3.39 -7.23 10.77
CA ASP A 139 3.06 -7.16 12.20
C ASP A 139 3.71 -5.99 12.96
N ALA A 140 4.58 -5.22 12.31
CA ALA A 140 5.27 -4.07 12.90
C ALA A 140 5.25 -2.85 11.97
N ALA A 141 5.46 -1.66 12.52
CA ALA A 141 5.55 -0.42 11.73
C ALA A 141 6.80 -0.36 10.82
N SER A 142 7.84 -1.10 11.16
CA SER A 142 9.08 -1.28 10.40
C SER A 142 9.71 -2.62 10.75
N GLY A 143 10.34 -3.31 9.80
CA GLY A 143 10.85 -4.66 10.02
C GLY A 143 9.71 -5.66 10.26
N GLY A 144 9.81 -6.50 11.28
CA GLY A 144 8.78 -7.48 11.62
C GLY A 144 8.65 -8.61 10.59
N ASN A 145 7.54 -9.35 10.67
CA ASN A 145 7.24 -10.46 9.77
C ASN A 145 6.16 -10.05 8.77
N SER A 146 6.32 -10.48 7.52
CA SER A 146 5.27 -10.38 6.50
C SER A 146 4.31 -11.55 6.67
N TRP A 147 3.01 -11.29 6.59
CA TRP A 147 1.95 -12.30 6.74
C TRP A 147 1.26 -12.61 5.43
N ILE A 148 0.97 -11.57 4.66
CA ILE A 148 0.26 -11.64 3.38
C ILE A 148 1.09 -10.88 2.36
N CYS A 149 1.18 -11.40 1.15
CA CYS A 149 1.63 -10.62 0.00
C CYS A 149 0.60 -10.70 -1.11
N ILE A 150 0.31 -9.56 -1.74
CA ILE A 150 -0.59 -9.46 -2.89
C ILE A 150 0.13 -8.72 -4.01
N ASN A 151 0.22 -9.34 -5.19
CA ASN A 151 0.83 -8.70 -6.37
C ASN A 151 -0.10 -7.61 -6.90
N LEU A 152 0.46 -6.45 -7.26
CA LEU A 152 -0.28 -5.45 -8.01
C LEU A 152 -0.57 -6.01 -9.41
N THR A 153 -1.78 -5.78 -9.94
CA THR A 153 -2.12 -6.18 -11.32
C THR A 153 -1.27 -5.47 -12.36
N SER A 154 -0.76 -4.30 -12.01
CA SER A 154 0.17 -3.52 -12.81
C SER A 154 1.15 -2.85 -11.87
N SER A 155 2.44 -2.92 -12.22
CA SER A 155 3.46 -2.24 -11.45
C SER A 155 3.27 -0.72 -11.51
N LEU A 156 3.62 -0.03 -10.44
CA LEU A 156 3.46 1.41 -10.30
C LEU A 156 4.81 2.08 -10.09
N ALA A 157 5.27 2.84 -11.08
CA ALA A 157 6.48 3.65 -10.96
C ALA A 157 6.22 4.92 -10.15
N VAL A 158 6.77 4.99 -8.94
CA VAL A 158 6.82 6.21 -8.13
C VAL A 158 8.19 6.86 -8.35
N SER A 159 8.26 7.67 -9.40
CA SER A 159 9.51 8.22 -9.93
C SER A 159 9.94 9.56 -9.34
N GLY A 160 9.13 10.16 -8.47
CA GLY A 160 9.40 11.48 -7.92
C GLY A 160 8.45 11.88 -6.79
N THR A 161 8.33 13.18 -6.54
CA THR A 161 7.50 13.78 -5.48
C THR A 161 6.03 13.88 -5.87
N GLY A 162 5.13 13.86 -4.87
CA GLY A 162 3.71 14.18 -5.04
C GLY A 162 2.83 13.00 -5.43
N PHE A 163 3.39 11.80 -5.54
CA PHE A 163 2.60 10.59 -5.77
C PHE A 163 1.89 10.20 -4.47
N THR A 164 0.59 9.92 -4.55
CA THR A 164 -0.17 9.33 -3.46
C THR A 164 -0.67 7.97 -3.92
N VAL A 165 -0.20 6.92 -3.26
CA VAL A 165 -0.68 5.55 -3.50
C VAL A 165 -1.85 5.30 -2.56
N SER A 166 -2.94 4.72 -3.09
CA SER A 166 -4.11 4.41 -2.29
C SER A 166 -4.86 3.21 -2.85
N PHE A 167 -5.35 2.36 -1.95
CA PHE A 167 -6.43 1.43 -2.24
C PHE A 167 -7.73 2.03 -1.71
N PRO A 168 -8.71 2.40 -2.57
CA PRO A 168 -10.03 2.76 -2.09
C PRO A 168 -10.71 1.57 -1.41
N ALA A 169 -11.83 1.81 -0.73
CA ALA A 169 -12.62 0.73 -0.14
C ALA A 169 -12.92 -0.36 -1.19
N ALA A 170 -12.85 -1.61 -0.74
CA ALA A 170 -13.02 -2.85 -1.49
C ALA A 170 -11.95 -3.16 -2.56
N ALA A 171 -10.92 -2.32 -2.76
CA ALA A 171 -9.91 -2.55 -3.80
C ALA A 171 -8.76 -3.48 -3.37
N LEU A 172 -8.42 -3.52 -2.08
CA LEU A 172 -7.43 -4.42 -1.55
C LEU A 172 -8.11 -5.71 -1.11
N THR A 173 -8.04 -6.73 -1.94
CA THR A 173 -8.66 -8.05 -1.72
C THR A 173 -7.62 -9.11 -1.36
N PHE A 174 -7.97 -10.01 -0.45
CA PHE A 174 -7.21 -11.22 -0.14
C PHE A 174 -8.15 -12.41 -0.08
N GLN A 175 -7.75 -13.56 -0.62
CA GLN A 175 -8.50 -14.81 -0.59
C GLN A 175 -7.63 -15.91 0.00
N ILE A 176 -8.15 -16.66 0.98
CA ILE A 176 -7.39 -17.68 1.70
C ILE A 176 -7.44 -19.06 1.03
N ASP A 177 -8.53 -19.38 0.34
CA ASP A 177 -8.66 -20.56 -0.52
C ASP A 177 -8.50 -20.14 -1.99
N ASN A 178 -8.08 -21.05 -2.86
CA ASN A 178 -7.99 -20.81 -4.31
C ASN A 178 -9.03 -21.69 -5.01
#